data_AF-A0AAU7DTT1-F1
#
_entry.id   AF-A0AAU7DTT1-F1
#
_cell.length_a   1.000
_cell.length_b   1.000
_cell.length_c   1.000
_cell.angle_alpha   90.00
_cell.angle_beta   90.00
_cell.angle_gamma   90.00
#
_symmetry.space_group_name_H-M   'P 1'
#
loop_
_entity.id
_entity.type
_entity.pdbx_description
1 polymer ?
#
loop_
_entity_poly.entity_id
_entity_poly.type
_entity_poly.pdbx_seq_one_letter_code
_entity_poly.pdbx_strand_id
1 'polypeptide(L)'
;MKKRNSRARYWAFLLLVLAVGGCASGPEAYSGPQYQDFDFAILEQEAQTVAGCVEERSGFVVDALTDGSLGYGSATIPESQWGVVDEVIDECSKELTPQPPEMFSVESLEHLYGLQIEARNCYIDLGYDLPEPTSNETFLDEYQSGEVFWNVIQDLVVGHRLSEGKAMEIFETCPDPFAFFWR
;
A
#
# COMPACT_ATOMS: atom_id res chain seq x y z
N MET A 1 18.12 80.61 -33.79
CA MET A 1 19.34 80.15 -33.08
C MET A 1 19.44 80.85 -31.73
N LYS A 2 19.14 80.17 -30.61
CA LYS A 2 19.35 80.68 -29.24
C LYS A 2 19.82 79.51 -28.36
N LYS A 3 20.92 79.73 -27.64
CA LYS A 3 21.77 78.74 -26.96
C LYS A 3 21.11 78.16 -25.70
N ARG A 4 21.38 76.86 -25.51
CA ARG A 4 21.63 76.08 -24.27
C ARG A 4 21.13 76.65 -22.95
N ASN A 5 20.35 75.84 -22.24
CA ASN A 5 20.45 75.72 -20.79
C ASN A 5 20.61 74.25 -20.40
N SER A 6 21.54 74.05 -19.47
CA SER A 6 22.03 72.78 -18.95
C SER A 6 21.45 72.54 -17.56
N ARG A 7 21.60 71.28 -17.11
CA ARG A 7 21.45 70.78 -15.72
C ARG A 7 19.96 70.51 -15.38
N ALA A 8 19.59 69.44 -14.70
CA ALA A 8 20.32 68.69 -13.68
C ALA A 8 19.59 67.37 -13.34
N ARG A 9 20.33 66.51 -12.63
CA ARG A 9 19.87 65.63 -11.54
C ARG A 9 19.23 64.28 -11.90
N TYR A 10 20.13 63.28 -11.92
CA TYR A 10 20.00 61.98 -11.27
C TYR A 10 18.79 61.83 -10.32
N TRP A 11 17.93 60.87 -10.60
CA TRP A 11 17.23 60.10 -9.57
C TRP A 11 17.32 58.62 -9.96
N ALA A 12 18.20 57.92 -9.25
CA ALA A 12 18.16 56.48 -9.13
C ALA A 12 16.87 56.12 -8.38
N PHE A 13 16.03 55.28 -8.99
CA PHE A 13 15.10 54.44 -8.23
C PHE A 13 15.35 53.01 -8.67
N LEU A 14 16.15 52.32 -7.85
CA LEU A 14 16.05 50.89 -7.66
C LEU A 14 14.58 50.57 -7.37
N LEU A 15 13.88 49.95 -8.30
CA LEU A 15 12.68 49.19 -7.98
C LEU A 15 13.09 47.74 -7.77
N LEU A 16 13.15 47.43 -6.47
CA LEU A 16 13.42 46.17 -5.84
C LEU A 16 12.56 45.06 -6.48
N VAL A 17 13.21 44.06 -7.06
CA VAL A 17 12.61 42.80 -7.50
C VAL A 17 12.20 42.02 -6.26
N LEU A 18 10.91 42.11 -5.88
CA LEU A 18 10.28 41.18 -4.93
C LEU A 18 9.60 40.07 -5.73
N ALA A 19 10.42 39.19 -6.33
CA ALA A 19 9.97 37.87 -6.74
C ALA A 19 9.88 37.03 -5.47
N VAL A 20 8.74 37.06 -4.80
CA VAL A 20 8.42 36.10 -3.73
C VAL A 20 8.21 34.76 -4.44
N GLY A 21 9.31 34.01 -4.61
CA GLY A 21 9.26 32.58 -4.82
C GLY A 21 8.68 31.97 -3.56
N GLY A 22 7.35 31.85 -3.51
CA GLY A 22 6.70 30.97 -2.56
C GLY A 22 7.15 29.57 -2.90
N CYS A 23 8.14 29.05 -2.16
CA CYS A 23 8.32 27.62 -2.04
C CYS A 23 6.98 27.07 -1.55
N ALA A 24 6.22 26.47 -2.45
CA ALA A 24 5.24 25.49 -2.07
C ALA A 24 6.04 24.39 -1.38
N SER A 25 6.11 24.45 -0.06
CA SER A 25 6.32 23.27 0.76
C SER A 25 5.11 22.37 0.49
N GLY A 26 5.20 21.60 -0.59
CA GLY A 26 4.38 20.41 -0.73
C GLY A 26 4.62 19.55 0.51
N PRO A 27 3.62 18.75 0.94
CA PRO A 27 3.84 17.79 2.02
C PRO A 27 5.15 17.05 1.74
N GLU A 28 6.05 17.02 2.73
CA GLU A 28 7.25 16.21 2.65
C GLU A 28 6.83 14.84 2.15
N ALA A 29 7.35 14.43 0.99
CA ALA A 29 7.17 13.07 0.51
C ALA A 29 7.62 12.15 1.64
N TYR A 30 6.68 11.40 2.20
CA TYR A 30 6.95 10.53 3.34
C TYR A 30 7.99 9.49 2.90
N SER A 31 9.21 9.63 3.41
CA SER A 31 10.23 8.58 3.33
C SER A 31 9.91 7.55 4.39
N GLY A 32 8.91 6.71 4.12
CA GLY A 32 8.64 5.53 4.94
C GLY A 32 9.85 4.60 5.01
N PRO A 33 9.85 3.62 5.93
CA PRO A 33 10.84 2.54 5.89
C PRO A 33 10.88 1.98 4.47
N GLN A 34 12.08 1.95 3.88
CA GLN A 34 12.24 1.48 2.51
C GLN A 34 11.85 0.00 2.48
N TYR A 35 11.02 -0.40 1.54
CA TYR A 35 10.68 -1.81 1.21
C TYR A 35 11.89 -2.75 1.09
N GLN A 36 13.11 -2.21 1.09
CA GLN A 36 14.38 -2.94 1.06
C GLN A 36 14.62 -3.81 2.31
N ASP A 37 13.94 -3.55 3.43
CA ASP A 37 14.05 -4.35 4.65
C ASP A 37 12.96 -5.43 4.78
N PHE A 38 12.08 -5.56 3.78
CA PHE A 38 11.04 -6.58 3.78
C PHE A 38 11.65 -7.95 3.43
N ASP A 39 11.84 -8.78 4.44
CA ASP A 39 12.43 -10.11 4.27
C ASP A 39 11.37 -11.11 3.78
N PHE A 40 11.21 -11.19 2.46
CA PHE A 40 10.34 -12.17 1.81
C PHE A 40 10.68 -13.62 2.21
N ALA A 41 11.90 -13.91 2.69
CA ALA A 41 12.23 -15.23 3.20
C ALA A 41 11.48 -15.57 4.49
N ILE A 42 11.10 -14.58 5.30
CA ILE A 42 10.27 -14.79 6.50
C ILE A 42 8.86 -15.17 6.06
N LEU A 43 8.28 -14.45 5.10
CA LEU A 43 6.95 -14.77 4.59
C LEU A 43 6.89 -16.15 3.93
N GLU A 44 7.88 -16.48 3.11
CA GLU A 44 7.98 -17.81 2.52
C GLU A 44 8.12 -18.90 3.59
N GLN A 45 8.91 -18.65 4.64
CA GLN A 45 9.07 -19.58 5.76
C GLN A 45 7.76 -19.76 6.56
N GLU A 46 7.01 -18.68 6.80
CA GLU A 46 5.70 -18.75 7.44
C GLU A 46 4.72 -19.55 6.58
N ALA A 47 4.64 -19.26 5.28
CA ALA A 47 3.80 -20.01 4.33
C ALA A 47 4.19 -21.49 4.28
N GLN A 48 5.48 -21.83 4.27
CA GLN A 48 5.95 -23.22 4.34
C GLN A 48 5.52 -23.91 5.64
N THR A 49 5.51 -23.17 6.75
CA THR A 49 5.09 -23.69 8.05
C THR A 49 3.58 -23.96 8.07
N VAL A 50 2.77 -23.03 7.53
CA VAL A 50 1.32 -23.23 7.39
C VAL A 50 1.03 -24.39 6.42
N ALA A 51 1.74 -24.47 5.29
CA ALA A 51 1.58 -25.56 4.31
C ALA A 51 1.84 -26.94 4.94
N GLY A 52 2.87 -27.06 5.78
CA GLY A 52 3.15 -28.30 6.52
C GLY A 52 2.03 -28.67 7.50
N CYS A 53 1.46 -27.69 8.19
CA CYS A 53 0.32 -27.91 9.07
C CYS A 53 -0.94 -28.36 8.30
N VAL A 54 -1.19 -27.77 7.12
CA VAL A 54 -2.31 -28.16 6.25
C VAL A 54 -2.16 -29.60 5.78
N GLU A 55 -0.96 -29.99 5.36
CA GLU A 55 -0.66 -31.37 4.96
C GLU A 55 -0.87 -32.34 6.13
N GLU A 56 -0.40 -32.01 7.34
CA GLU A 56 -0.56 -32.85 8.53
C GLU A 56 -2.03 -33.08 8.90
N ARG A 57 -2.87 -32.04 8.80
CA ARG A 57 -4.27 -32.09 9.25
C ARG A 57 -5.24 -32.60 8.20
N SER A 58 -5.05 -32.17 6.96
CA SER A 58 -5.99 -32.45 5.86
C SER A 58 -5.51 -33.57 4.94
N GLY A 59 -4.21 -33.89 4.95
CA GLY A 59 -3.58 -34.80 3.99
C GLY A 59 -3.41 -34.21 2.59
N PHE A 60 -3.74 -32.93 2.39
CA PHE A 60 -3.59 -32.23 1.11
C PHE A 60 -2.32 -31.38 1.10
N VAL A 61 -1.64 -31.36 -0.05
CA VAL A 61 -0.48 -30.52 -0.29
C VAL A 61 -0.93 -29.20 -0.91
N VAL A 62 -0.54 -28.10 -0.28
CA VAL A 62 -0.70 -26.73 -0.78
C VAL A 62 0.69 -26.15 -1.05
N ASP A 63 0.80 -25.29 -2.07
CA ASP A 63 2.04 -24.65 -2.47
C ASP A 63 2.26 -23.38 -1.64
N ALA A 64 3.38 -23.30 -0.92
CA ALA A 64 3.82 -22.05 -0.31
C ALA A 64 4.42 -21.14 -1.39
N LEU A 65 3.87 -19.94 -1.53
CA LEU A 65 4.32 -18.95 -2.51
C LEU A 65 5.29 -17.95 -1.86
N THR A 66 6.15 -17.35 -2.68
CA THR A 66 7.21 -16.43 -2.23
C THR A 66 6.68 -15.13 -1.63
N ASP A 67 5.39 -14.83 -1.81
CA ASP A 67 4.69 -13.69 -1.23
C ASP A 67 4.05 -14.01 0.13
N GLY A 68 4.27 -15.22 0.67
CA GLY A 68 3.69 -15.67 1.92
C GLY A 68 2.28 -16.25 1.79
N SER A 69 1.71 -16.29 0.59
CA SER A 69 0.40 -16.90 0.36
C SER A 69 0.48 -18.41 0.13
N LEU A 70 -0.68 -19.07 0.20
CA LEU A 70 -0.84 -20.49 -0.12
C LEU A 70 -1.64 -20.66 -1.41
N GLY A 71 -1.13 -21.45 -2.33
CA GLY A 71 -1.77 -21.79 -3.59
C GLY A 71 -2.20 -23.26 -3.64
N TYR A 72 -3.36 -23.53 -4.22
CA TYR A 72 -3.75 -24.89 -4.59
C TYR A 72 -4.72 -24.88 -5.77
N GLY A 73 -4.88 -26.02 -6.45
CA GLY A 73 -5.74 -26.12 -7.62
C GLY A 73 -6.33 -27.51 -7.80
N SER A 74 -7.23 -27.67 -8.78
CA SER A 74 -7.96 -28.91 -9.02
C SER A 74 -7.07 -30.11 -9.41
N ALA A 75 -5.81 -29.86 -9.78
CA ALA A 75 -4.82 -30.89 -10.05
C ALA A 75 -4.29 -31.57 -8.76
N THR A 76 -4.30 -30.87 -7.63
CA THR A 76 -3.79 -31.35 -6.34
C THR A 76 -4.91 -31.62 -5.34
N ILE A 77 -5.99 -30.84 -5.39
CA ILE A 77 -7.10 -30.90 -4.43
C ILE A 77 -8.44 -30.89 -5.18
N PRO A 78 -9.32 -31.90 -5.01
CA PRO A 78 -10.66 -31.88 -5.59
C PRO A 78 -11.43 -30.63 -5.18
N GLU A 79 -12.16 -30.01 -6.11
CA GLU A 79 -12.95 -28.79 -5.83
C GLU A 79 -13.94 -28.95 -4.68
N SER A 80 -14.48 -30.16 -4.48
CA SER A 80 -15.38 -30.48 -3.36
C SER A 80 -14.69 -30.47 -1.99
N GLN A 81 -13.37 -30.26 -1.93
CA GLN A 81 -12.58 -30.21 -0.71
C GLN A 81 -11.96 -28.83 -0.45
N TRP A 82 -12.14 -27.86 -1.35
CA TRP A 82 -11.55 -26.53 -1.18
C TRP A 82 -11.97 -25.86 0.13
N GLY A 83 -13.25 -25.88 0.47
CA GLY A 83 -13.73 -25.31 1.74
C GLY A 83 -13.14 -26.00 3.00
N VAL A 84 -12.81 -27.30 2.92
CA VAL A 84 -12.14 -28.00 4.03
C VAL A 84 -10.69 -27.55 4.15
N VAL A 85 -10.01 -27.37 3.00
CA VAL A 85 -8.62 -26.91 2.96
C VAL A 85 -8.52 -25.45 3.42
N ASP A 86 -9.46 -24.59 3.03
CA ASP A 86 -9.54 -23.20 3.49
C ASP A 86 -9.72 -23.10 5.01
N GLU A 87 -10.60 -23.93 5.59
CA GLU A 87 -10.81 -23.98 7.04
C GLU A 87 -9.53 -24.42 7.77
N VAL A 88 -8.85 -25.45 7.26
CA VAL A 88 -7.58 -25.92 7.84
C VAL A 88 -6.45 -24.88 7.68
N ILE A 89 -6.38 -24.17 6.55
CA ILE A 89 -5.44 -23.06 6.35
C ILE A 89 -5.66 -21.99 7.42
N ASP A 90 -6.90 -21.58 7.66
CA ASP A 90 -7.25 -20.60 8.67
C ASP A 90 -6.87 -21.05 10.09
N GLU A 91 -7.18 -22.30 10.46
CA GLU A 91 -6.77 -22.89 11.74
C GLU A 91 -5.25 -22.91 11.91
N CYS A 92 -4.53 -23.41 10.90
CA CYS A 92 -3.06 -23.50 10.93
C CYS A 92 -2.41 -22.12 11.01
N SER A 93 -2.94 -21.13 10.29
CA SER A 93 -2.44 -19.76 10.33
C SER A 93 -2.63 -19.15 11.72
N LYS A 94 -3.80 -19.32 12.33
CA LYS A 94 -4.11 -18.81 13.69
C LYS A 94 -3.23 -19.37 14.80
N GLU A 95 -2.68 -20.57 14.62
CA GLU A 95 -1.77 -21.18 15.59
C GLU A 95 -0.32 -20.70 15.47
N LEU A 96 0.09 -20.31 14.25
CA LEU A 96 1.46 -19.92 13.93
C LEU A 96 1.68 -18.41 14.06
N THR A 97 0.66 -17.62 13.73
CA THR A 97 0.69 -16.18 13.95
C THR A 97 0.27 -15.91 15.38
N PRO A 98 1.12 -15.35 16.27
CA PRO A 98 0.61 -14.73 17.48
C PRO A 98 -0.48 -13.76 17.04
N GLN A 99 -1.67 -13.90 17.63
CA GLN A 99 -2.90 -13.14 17.36
C GLN A 99 -2.69 -11.89 16.51
N PRO A 100 -3.51 -11.63 15.47
CA PRO A 100 -3.39 -10.42 14.67
C PRO A 100 -3.14 -9.25 15.62
N PRO A 101 -2.08 -8.44 15.38
CA PRO A 101 -1.65 -7.41 16.32
C PRO A 101 -2.90 -6.72 16.85
N GLU A 102 -3.05 -6.66 18.18
CA GLU A 102 -4.28 -6.24 18.90
C GLU A 102 -5.26 -5.53 17.98
N MET A 103 -6.45 -6.09 17.73
CA MET A 103 -7.47 -5.52 16.83
C MET A 103 -7.33 -3.99 16.80
N PHE A 104 -6.86 -3.48 15.66
CA PHE A 104 -6.50 -2.08 15.54
C PHE A 104 -7.64 -1.22 16.08
N SER A 105 -7.29 -0.16 16.83
CA SER A 105 -8.30 0.78 17.27
C SER A 105 -9.06 1.32 16.05
N VAL A 106 -10.32 1.69 16.24
CA VAL A 106 -11.13 2.33 15.17
C VAL A 106 -10.38 3.51 14.56
N GLU A 107 -9.68 4.30 15.39
CA GLU A 107 -8.84 5.41 14.93
C GLU A 107 -7.70 4.96 14.01
N SER A 108 -7.00 3.86 14.34
CA SER A 108 -5.96 3.29 13.47
C SER A 108 -6.53 2.77 12.15
N LEU A 109 -7.72 2.16 12.17
CA LEU A 109 -8.38 1.68 10.96
C LEU A 109 -8.89 2.83 10.07
N GLU A 110 -9.44 3.88 10.67
CA GLU A 110 -9.81 5.11 9.96
C GLU A 110 -8.57 5.77 9.33
N HIS A 111 -7.44 5.74 10.04
CA HIS A 111 -6.17 6.23 9.51
C HIS A 111 -5.70 5.39 8.31
N LEU A 112 -5.71 4.05 8.42
CA LEU A 112 -5.41 3.15 7.30
C LEU A 112 -6.30 3.47 6.10
N TYR A 113 -7.62 3.56 6.30
CA TYR A 113 -8.56 3.87 5.23
C TYR A 113 -8.19 5.19 4.52
N GLY A 114 -7.84 6.23 5.29
CA GLY A 114 -7.33 7.49 4.74
C GLY A 114 -6.08 7.31 3.87
N LEU A 115 -5.10 6.52 4.35
CA LEU A 115 -3.88 6.22 3.59
C LEU A 115 -4.16 5.43 2.31
N GLN A 116 -5.11 4.50 2.34
CA GLN A 116 -5.51 3.74 1.15
C GLN A 116 -6.13 4.65 0.08
N ILE A 117 -6.94 5.64 0.49
CA ILE A 117 -7.49 6.64 -0.43
C ILE A 117 -6.39 7.52 -1.02
N GLU A 118 -5.40 7.93 -0.22
CA GLU A 118 -4.25 8.70 -0.70
C GLU A 118 -3.45 7.93 -1.76
N ALA A 119 -3.13 6.67 -1.48
CA ALA A 119 -2.46 5.77 -2.41
C ALA A 119 -3.28 5.58 -3.70
N ARG A 120 -4.60 5.34 -3.60
CA ARG A 120 -5.50 5.23 -4.76
C ARG A 120 -5.40 6.44 -5.67
N ASN A 121 -5.49 7.65 -5.10
CA ASN A 121 -5.44 8.88 -5.87
C ASN A 121 -4.09 9.04 -6.58
N CYS A 122 -2.98 8.70 -5.91
CA CYS A 122 -1.66 8.67 -6.53
C CYS A 122 -1.60 7.69 -7.72
N TYR A 123 -2.15 6.48 -7.57
CA TYR A 123 -2.20 5.50 -8.66
C TYR A 123 -3.05 5.99 -9.84
N ILE A 124 -4.18 6.66 -9.58
CA ILE A 124 -4.99 7.29 -10.63
C ILE A 124 -4.21 8.40 -11.35
N ASP A 125 -3.47 9.24 -10.62
CA ASP A 125 -2.62 10.29 -11.19
C ASP A 125 -1.49 9.72 -12.06
N LEU A 126 -1.01 8.52 -11.75
CA LEU A 126 -0.08 7.75 -12.59
C LEU A 126 -0.73 7.09 -13.81
N GLY A 127 -2.06 7.18 -13.94
CA GLY A 127 -2.83 6.71 -15.09
C GLY A 127 -3.45 5.32 -14.94
N TYR A 128 -3.50 4.76 -13.73
CA TYR A 128 -4.21 3.50 -13.47
C TYR A 128 -5.71 3.74 -13.29
N ASP A 129 -6.52 2.86 -13.88
CA ASP A 129 -7.97 2.84 -13.68
C ASP A 129 -8.30 1.93 -12.49
N LEU A 130 -8.76 2.50 -11.39
CA LEU A 130 -9.05 1.75 -10.16
C LEU A 130 -10.53 1.88 -9.79
N PRO A 131 -11.16 0.80 -9.29
CA PRO A 131 -12.56 0.85 -8.87
C PRO A 131 -12.77 1.92 -7.79
N GLU A 132 -14.01 2.39 -7.66
CA GLU A 132 -14.37 3.26 -6.54
C GLU A 132 -14.19 2.51 -5.21
N PRO A 133 -13.63 3.17 -4.19
CA PRO A 133 -13.41 2.55 -2.89
C PRO A 133 -14.76 2.24 -2.23
N THR A 134 -14.76 1.23 -1.35
CA THR A 134 -15.87 1.02 -0.41
C THR A 134 -16.00 2.21 0.55
N SER A 135 -17.09 2.29 1.31
CA SER A 135 -17.22 3.36 2.32
C SER A 135 -16.33 3.09 3.54
N ASN A 136 -15.94 4.11 4.30
CA ASN A 136 -15.17 3.92 5.54
C ASN A 136 -15.95 3.03 6.54
N GLU A 137 -17.27 3.24 6.68
CA GLU A 137 -18.11 2.40 7.55
C GLU A 137 -18.05 0.92 7.13
N THR A 138 -18.20 0.64 5.83
CA THR A 138 -18.09 -0.71 5.29
C THR A 138 -16.71 -1.31 5.49
N PHE A 139 -15.65 -0.53 5.28
CA PHE A 139 -14.28 -0.96 5.52
C PHE A 139 -14.04 -1.36 6.99
N LEU A 140 -14.54 -0.56 7.94
CA LEU A 140 -14.44 -0.85 9.36
C LEU A 140 -15.22 -2.11 9.74
N ASP A 141 -16.44 -2.26 9.19
CA ASP A 141 -17.29 -3.43 9.42
C ASP A 141 -16.62 -4.72 8.90
N GLU A 142 -16.08 -4.71 7.68
CA GLU A 142 -15.36 -5.85 7.07
C GLU A 142 -14.11 -6.23 7.88
N TYR A 143 -13.34 -5.23 8.33
CA TYR A 143 -12.15 -5.49 9.13
C TYR A 143 -12.50 -6.13 10.49
N GLN A 144 -13.56 -5.63 11.14
CA GLN A 144 -14.00 -6.13 12.46
C GLN A 144 -14.71 -7.48 12.38
N SER A 145 -15.40 -7.79 11.28
CA SER A 145 -16.03 -9.09 11.05
C SER A 145 -15.01 -10.19 10.74
N GLY A 146 -13.76 -9.83 10.44
CA GLY A 146 -12.73 -10.75 9.95
C GLY A 146 -12.93 -11.15 8.49
N GLU A 147 -13.77 -10.41 7.76
CA GLU A 147 -13.92 -10.57 6.31
C GLU A 147 -12.76 -9.89 5.57
N VAL A 148 -12.64 -10.18 4.27
CA VAL A 148 -11.67 -9.52 3.41
C VAL A 148 -12.09 -8.06 3.24
N PHE A 149 -11.33 -7.17 3.84
CA PHE A 149 -11.52 -5.73 3.72
C PHE A 149 -10.94 -5.19 2.41
N TRP A 150 -11.45 -4.06 1.94
CA TRP A 150 -10.92 -3.38 0.75
C TRP A 150 -9.42 -3.02 0.87
N ASN A 151 -8.63 -3.43 -0.13
CA ASN A 151 -7.19 -3.16 -0.23
C ASN A 151 -6.82 -2.57 -1.61
N VAL A 152 -6.39 -1.31 -1.63
CA VAL A 152 -5.99 -0.61 -2.86
C VAL A 152 -4.79 -1.23 -3.58
N ILE A 153 -3.84 -1.83 -2.84
CA ILE A 153 -2.69 -2.52 -3.44
C ILE A 153 -3.16 -3.75 -4.21
N GLN A 154 -4.14 -4.47 -3.68
CA GLN A 154 -4.72 -5.63 -4.35
C GLN A 154 -5.42 -5.21 -5.66
N ASP A 155 -6.22 -4.15 -5.62
CA ASP A 155 -6.86 -3.59 -6.82
C ASP A 155 -5.84 -3.18 -7.88
N LEU A 156 -4.72 -2.58 -7.47
CA LEU A 156 -3.64 -2.20 -8.37
C LEU A 156 -2.92 -3.42 -8.96
N VAL A 157 -2.35 -4.27 -8.11
CA VAL A 157 -1.46 -5.36 -8.55
C VAL A 157 -2.25 -6.45 -9.27
N VAL A 158 -3.36 -6.90 -8.70
CA VAL A 158 -4.18 -7.98 -9.28
C VAL A 158 -5.03 -7.45 -10.42
N GLY A 159 -5.67 -6.28 -10.26
CA GLY A 159 -6.53 -5.69 -11.27
C GLY A 159 -5.78 -5.35 -12.57
N HIS A 160 -4.55 -4.85 -12.47
CA HIS A 160 -3.71 -4.52 -13.64
C HIS A 160 -2.67 -5.56 -14.00
N ARG A 161 -2.61 -6.69 -13.26
CA ARG A 161 -1.64 -7.77 -13.47
C ARG A 161 -0.20 -7.25 -13.56
N LEU A 162 0.17 -6.39 -12.62
CA LEU A 162 1.48 -5.77 -12.62
C LEU A 162 2.56 -6.82 -12.37
N SER A 163 3.66 -6.74 -13.12
CA SER A 163 4.89 -7.46 -12.75
C SER A 163 5.45 -6.88 -11.46
N GLU A 164 6.12 -7.69 -10.66
CA GLU A 164 6.78 -7.29 -9.40
C GLU A 164 7.63 -6.02 -9.55
N GLY A 165 8.53 -5.96 -10.54
CA GLY A 165 9.37 -4.78 -10.77
C GLY A 165 8.60 -3.51 -11.11
N LYS A 166 7.38 -3.63 -11.67
CA LYS A 166 6.52 -2.47 -11.95
C LYS A 166 5.77 -2.03 -10.68
N ALA A 167 5.33 -2.98 -9.86
CA ALA A 167 4.72 -2.67 -8.57
C ALA A 167 5.72 -1.91 -7.67
N MET A 168 6.98 -2.37 -7.61
CA MET A 168 8.04 -1.67 -6.87
C MET A 168 8.26 -0.23 -7.36
N GLU A 169 8.35 0.01 -8.67
CA GLU A 169 8.51 1.36 -9.23
C GLU A 169 7.36 2.30 -8.80
N ILE A 170 6.12 1.78 -8.74
CA ILE A 170 4.97 2.54 -8.28
C ILE A 170 5.06 2.82 -6.78
N PHE A 171 5.46 1.84 -5.97
CA PHE A 171 5.61 2.01 -4.52
C PHE A 171 6.78 2.91 -4.11
N GLU A 172 7.75 3.15 -5.00
CA GLU A 172 8.75 4.21 -4.82
C GLU A 172 8.17 5.62 -5.05
N THR A 173 7.08 5.72 -5.79
CA THR A 173 6.47 7.00 -6.19
C THR A 173 5.25 7.38 -5.35
N CYS A 174 4.45 6.38 -4.98
CA CYS A 174 3.21 6.55 -4.24
C CYS A 174 3.35 6.04 -2.81
N PRO A 175 2.63 6.65 -1.85
CA PRO A 175 2.70 6.21 -0.45
C PRO A 175 2.23 4.77 -0.29
N ASP A 176 2.93 4.02 0.56
CA ASP A 176 2.50 2.70 1.02
C ASP A 176 1.51 2.86 2.19
N PRO A 177 0.23 2.49 2.02
CA PRO A 177 -0.75 2.61 3.08
C PRO A 177 -0.50 1.65 4.25
N PHE A 178 0.32 0.61 4.10
CA PHE A 178 0.64 -0.36 5.14
C PHE A 178 1.96 -0.06 5.86
N ALA A 179 2.73 0.93 5.41
CA ALA A 179 4.02 1.28 6.02
C ALA A 179 3.89 1.73 7.50
N PHE A 180 2.70 2.13 7.96
CA PHE A 180 2.50 2.49 9.37
C PHE A 180 2.40 1.26 10.29
N PHE A 181 2.10 0.07 9.77
CA PHE A 181 2.06 -1.16 10.56
C PHE A 181 3.44 -1.64 10.99
N TRP A 182 4.47 -1.20 10.28
CA TRP A 182 5.86 -1.60 10.51
C TRP A 182 6.67 -0.53 11.27
N ARG A 183 6.00 0.37 11.99
CA ARG A 183 6.62 1.36 12.90
C ARG A 183 6.71 0.85 14.33
#